data_AF-A0A5P8NBC5-F1
#
_entry.id   AF-A0A5P8NBC5-F1
#
_cell.length_a   1.000
_cell.length_b   1.000
_cell.length_c   1.000
_cell.angle_alpha   90.00
_cell.angle_beta   90.00
_cell.angle_gamma   90.00
#
_symmetry.space_group_name_H-M   'P 1'
#
loop_
_entity.id
_entity.type
_entity.pdbx_description
1 polymer ?
#
loop_
_entity_poly.entity_id
_entity_poly.type
_entity_poly.pdbx_seq_one_letter_code
_entity_poly.pdbx_strand_id
1 'polypeptide(L)'
;DDAPDKSQEPKHDHGGCGNRQPEIRKEGLKLTGTWKARKDDEESQDEKRPITPQNALNIFRHISSEDIQKMGLNVDYARPEWMIITVLPVPPPPVRPSIAVDGGNGMRGEDDLTYKLGDIIRANGNVRTCEAEG
;
A
#
# COMPACT_ATOMS: atom_id res chain seq x y z
N ASP A 1 52.66 -9.67 26.88
CA ASP A 1 51.96 -8.55 26.23
C ASP A 1 50.51 -8.93 25.99
N ASP A 2 49.66 -8.54 26.93
CA ASP A 2 48.22 -8.77 26.92
C ASP A 2 47.57 -7.55 26.23
N ALA A 3 46.91 -7.75 25.09
CA ALA A 3 46.29 -6.67 24.33
C ALA A 3 44.92 -6.35 24.92
N PRO A 4 44.55 -5.07 25.15
CA PRO A 4 43.32 -4.73 25.82
C PRO A 4 42.11 -4.98 24.91
N ASP A 5 41.11 -5.61 25.51
CA ASP A 5 39.78 -5.92 24.97
C ASP A 5 39.08 -4.66 24.44
N LYS A 6 38.57 -4.72 23.20
CA LYS A 6 37.83 -3.62 22.58
C LYS A 6 36.47 -3.52 23.27
N SER A 7 36.36 -2.56 24.19
CA SER A 7 35.12 -2.14 24.82
C SER A 7 34.01 -1.98 23.76
N GLN A 8 33.02 -2.88 23.81
CA GLN A 8 31.83 -2.79 22.98
C GLN A 8 31.11 -1.49 23.33
N GLU A 9 31.04 -0.56 22.37
CA GLU A 9 30.22 0.64 22.52
C GLU A 9 28.78 0.23 22.87
N PRO A 10 28.10 0.97 23.77
CA PRO A 10 26.75 0.64 24.18
C PRO A 10 25.85 0.64 22.94
N LYS A 11 25.18 -0.49 22.69
CA LYS A 11 24.23 -0.63 21.57
C LYS A 11 23.16 0.45 21.72
N HIS A 12 23.20 1.43 20.82
CA HIS A 12 22.16 2.44 20.73
C HIS A 12 20.87 1.75 20.29
N ASP A 13 19.91 1.65 21.20
CA ASP A 13 18.58 1.14 20.88
C ASP A 13 17.77 2.25 20.21
N HIS A 14 17.20 1.95 19.04
CA HIS A 14 16.40 2.87 18.25
C HIS A 14 14.94 2.98 18.75
N GLY A 15 14.62 2.46 19.92
CA GLY A 15 13.31 2.65 20.57
C GLY A 15 12.16 1.89 19.90
N GLY A 16 12.42 0.68 19.37
CA GLY A 16 11.46 -0.12 18.62
C GLY A 16 10.60 -1.08 19.46
N CYS A 17 9.54 -1.63 18.87
CA CYS A 17 8.66 -2.61 19.51
C CYS A 17 9.21 -4.05 19.58
N GLY A 18 10.43 -4.30 19.06
CA GLY A 18 11.08 -5.62 19.07
C GLY A 18 10.54 -6.62 18.05
N ASN A 19 9.52 -6.28 17.26
CA ASN A 19 9.00 -7.15 16.22
C ASN A 19 9.97 -7.29 15.04
N ARG A 20 9.99 -8.49 14.44
CA ARG A 20 10.82 -8.78 13.27
C ARG A 20 10.24 -8.14 12.02
N GLN A 21 11.11 -7.56 11.21
CA GLN A 21 10.76 -7.02 9.91
C GLN A 21 10.72 -8.14 8.86
N PRO A 22 9.71 -8.17 7.98
CA PRO A 22 9.67 -9.11 6.88
C PRO A 22 10.66 -8.75 5.77
N GLU A 23 11.07 -9.77 5.00
CA GLU A 23 11.57 -9.57 3.65
C GLU A 23 10.39 -9.39 2.70
N ILE A 24 10.24 -8.19 2.11
CA ILE A 24 9.13 -7.85 1.22
C ILE A 24 9.48 -8.19 -0.23
N ARG A 25 8.60 -8.93 -0.91
CA ARG A 25 8.69 -9.18 -2.35
C ARG A 25 7.43 -8.72 -3.07
N LYS A 26 7.60 -8.21 -4.29
CA LYS A 26 6.52 -7.79 -5.18
C LYS A 26 6.28 -8.86 -6.24
N GLU A 27 5.04 -9.30 -6.36
CA GLU A 27 4.57 -10.24 -7.38
C GLU A 27 3.34 -9.66 -8.06
N GLY A 28 3.49 -9.21 -9.31
CA GLY A 28 2.44 -8.47 -10.02
C GLY A 28 2.03 -7.20 -9.26
N LEU A 29 0.75 -7.13 -8.85
CA LEU A 29 0.16 -6.04 -8.06
C LEU A 29 0.10 -6.33 -6.55
N LYS A 30 0.69 -7.43 -6.08
CA LYS A 30 0.66 -7.84 -4.67
C LYS A 30 2.04 -7.72 -4.03
N LEU A 31 2.03 -7.46 -2.72
CA LEU A 31 3.21 -7.50 -1.87
C LEU A 31 3.08 -8.66 -0.89
N THR A 32 4.16 -9.41 -0.69
CA THR A 32 4.24 -10.53 0.24
C THR A 32 5.42 -10.32 1.16
N GLY A 33 5.19 -10.37 2.48
CA GLY A 33 6.23 -10.36 3.49
C GLY A 33 6.61 -11.79 3.88
N THR A 34 7.91 -12.05 4.03
CA THR A 34 8.44 -13.32 4.55
C THR A 34 9.16 -13.06 5.87
N TRP A 35 8.67 -13.64 6.97
CA TRP A 35 9.27 -13.59 8.29
C TRP A 35 10.07 -14.86 8.53
N LYS A 36 11.38 -14.69 8.70
CA LYS A 36 12.26 -15.83 8.95
C LYS A 36 12.06 -16.41 10.35
N ALA A 37 12.10 -17.73 10.44
CA ALA A 37 12.05 -18.48 11.70
C ALA A 37 13.14 -18.03 12.69
N ARG A 38 12.92 -18.26 14.00
CA ARG A 38 13.99 -18.01 14.99
C ARG A 38 15.05 -19.10 14.84
N LYS A 39 16.33 -18.72 14.89
CA LYS A 39 17.44 -19.69 14.87
C LYS A 39 17.39 -20.66 16.04
N ASP A 40 16.76 -20.26 17.14
CA ASP A 40 16.66 -21.04 18.38
C ASP A 40 15.48 -22.02 18.38
N ASP A 41 14.69 -22.03 17.30
CA ASP A 41 13.45 -22.79 17.20
C ASP A 41 13.42 -23.54 15.86
N GLU A 42 14.14 -24.68 15.83
CA GLU A 42 14.37 -25.48 14.61
C GLU A 42 13.08 -26.04 13.99
N GLU A 43 11.96 -26.06 14.74
CA GLU A 43 10.63 -26.46 14.23
C GLU A 43 9.87 -25.31 13.56
N SER A 44 10.28 -24.06 13.76
CA SER A 44 9.61 -22.90 13.17
C SER A 44 9.94 -22.79 11.68
N GLN A 45 8.92 -22.72 10.83
CA GLN A 45 9.08 -22.48 9.39
C GLN A 45 8.98 -20.98 9.07
N ASP A 46 9.56 -20.58 7.94
CA ASP A 46 9.40 -19.23 7.41
C ASP A 46 7.94 -18.93 7.11
N GLU A 47 7.45 -17.84 7.68
CA GLU A 47 6.08 -17.44 7.53
C GLU A 47 5.92 -16.45 6.38
N LYS A 48 5.03 -16.75 5.44
CA LYS A 48 4.68 -15.85 4.33
C LYS A 48 3.27 -15.32 4.50
N ARG A 49 3.13 -13.99 4.51
CA ARG A 49 1.82 -13.33 4.58
C ARG A 49 1.72 -12.22 3.53
N PRO A 50 0.56 -12.04 2.87
CA PRO A 50 0.33 -10.90 2.01
C PRO A 50 0.32 -9.61 2.83
N ILE A 51 0.93 -8.56 2.30
CA ILE A 51 0.83 -7.20 2.85
C ILE A 51 -0.32 -6.52 2.11
N THR A 52 -1.48 -6.48 2.75
CA THR A 52 -2.67 -5.86 2.14
C THR A 52 -2.54 -4.34 2.13
N PRO A 53 -3.24 -3.63 1.20
CA PRO A 53 -3.27 -2.17 1.22
C PRO A 53 -3.75 -1.61 2.56
N GLN A 54 -4.69 -2.28 3.24
CA GLN A 54 -5.16 -1.89 4.56
C GLN A 54 -4.07 -2.00 5.64
N ASN A 55 -3.23 -3.05 5.59
CA ASN A 55 -2.10 -3.18 6.52
C ASN A 55 -1.08 -2.06 6.29
N ALA A 56 -0.71 -1.80 5.03
CA ALA A 56 0.23 -0.73 4.69
C ALA A 56 -0.31 0.64 5.11
N LEU A 57 -1.59 0.93 4.83
CA LEU A 57 -2.25 2.16 5.24
C LEU A 57 -2.20 2.37 6.76
N ASN A 58 -2.49 1.33 7.54
CA ASN A 58 -2.43 1.40 9.00
C ASN A 58 -1.00 1.68 9.48
N ILE A 59 0.01 1.02 8.91
CA ILE A 59 1.41 1.26 9.27
C ILE A 59 1.83 2.69 8.92
N PHE A 60 1.53 3.17 7.71
CA PHE A 60 1.89 4.51 7.25
C PHE A 60 1.28 5.62 8.11
N ARG A 61 0.05 5.45 8.60
CA ARG A 61 -0.58 6.40 9.52
C ARG A 61 0.13 6.55 10.88
N HIS A 62 0.88 5.53 11.31
CA HIS A 62 1.60 5.56 12.58
C HIS A 62 3.02 6.15 12.44
N ILE A 63 3.48 6.43 11.23
CA ILE A 63 4.78 7.08 11.02
C ILE A 63 4.68 8.53 11.51
N SER A 64 5.62 8.94 12.37
CA SER A 64 5.67 10.29 12.92
C SER A 64 5.99 11.33 11.83
N SER A 65 5.56 12.57 12.01
CA SER A 65 5.90 13.67 11.08
C SER A 65 7.40 13.88 10.94
N GLU A 66 8.16 13.67 12.03
CA GLU A 66 9.62 13.77 12.03
C GLU A 66 10.24 12.69 11.14
N ASP A 67 9.76 11.44 11.25
CA ASP A 67 10.26 10.34 10.41
C ASP A 67 9.84 10.50 8.95
N ILE A 68 8.64 11.04 8.68
CA ILE A 68 8.21 11.40 7.31
C ILE A 68 9.22 12.36 6.68
N GLN A 69 9.64 13.41 7.40
CA GLN A 69 10.64 14.36 6.91
C GLN A 69 12.01 13.72 6.73
N LYS A 70 12.46 12.88 7.67
CA LYS A 70 13.74 12.14 7.57
C LYS A 70 13.77 11.21 6.35
N MET A 71 12.63 10.63 5.97
CA MET A 71 12.48 9.83 4.75
C MET A 71 12.48 10.66 3.46
N GLY A 72 12.53 11.99 3.54
CA GLY A 72 12.50 12.90 2.39
C GLY A 72 11.09 13.18 1.84
N LEU A 73 10.05 12.90 2.62
CA LEU A 73 8.67 13.20 2.27
C LEU A 73 8.19 14.50 2.92
N ASN A 74 7.09 15.05 2.41
CA ASN A 74 6.49 16.28 2.93
C ASN A 74 5.19 15.99 3.70
N VAL A 75 5.07 16.52 4.91
CA VAL A 75 3.93 16.29 5.81
C VAL A 75 2.64 16.93 5.32
N ASP A 76 2.72 18.03 4.58
CA ASP A 76 1.55 18.80 4.12
C ASP A 76 1.09 18.37 2.72
N TYR A 77 1.99 17.86 1.89
CA TYR A 77 1.72 17.58 0.46
C TYR A 77 1.95 16.14 0.03
N ALA A 78 2.69 15.33 0.79
CA ALA A 78 3.15 14.01 0.34
C ALA A 78 3.24 12.99 1.49
N ARG A 79 2.19 12.91 2.30
CA ARG A 79 2.13 11.90 3.36
C ARG A 79 2.08 10.47 2.81
N PRO A 80 2.78 9.51 3.42
CA PRO A 80 2.89 8.16 2.87
C PRO A 80 1.54 7.43 2.82
N GLU A 81 0.64 7.67 3.76
CA GLU A 81 -0.70 7.06 3.74
C GLU A 81 -1.54 7.45 2.51
N TRP A 82 -1.22 8.57 1.84
CA TRP A 82 -1.92 9.01 0.63
C TRP A 82 -1.52 8.25 -0.62
N MET A 83 -0.44 7.46 -0.57
CA MET A 83 -0.10 6.53 -1.65
C MET A 83 -1.14 5.39 -1.77
N ILE A 84 -1.93 5.14 -0.73
CA ILE A 84 -3.01 4.16 -0.75
C ILE A 84 -4.34 4.86 -1.05
N ILE A 85 -4.95 4.53 -2.19
CA ILE A 85 -6.21 5.13 -2.64
C ILE A 85 -7.37 4.54 -1.83
N THR A 86 -8.01 5.37 -1.02
CA THR A 86 -9.27 5.05 -0.30
C THR A 86 -10.49 5.72 -0.93
N VAL A 87 -10.27 6.88 -1.58
CA VAL A 87 -11.26 7.63 -2.34
C VAL A 87 -10.67 7.90 -3.71
N LEU A 88 -11.30 7.35 -4.76
CA LEU A 88 -10.87 7.57 -6.14
C LEU A 88 -11.61 8.82 -6.71
N PRO A 89 -10.88 9.88 -7.09
CA PRO A 89 -11.52 11.06 -7.68
C PRO A 89 -12.08 10.72 -9.08
N VAL A 90 -13.28 11.20 -9.36
CA VAL A 90 -13.91 11.05 -10.68
C VAL A 90 -13.74 12.34 -11.48
N PRO A 91 -13.06 12.31 -12.63
CA PRO A 91 -12.83 13.51 -13.42
C PRO A 91 -14.14 14.04 -14.07
N PRO A 92 -14.25 15.36 -14.28
CA PRO A 92 -15.43 15.97 -14.89
C PRO A 92 -15.52 15.68 -16.40
N PRO A 93 -16.69 15.86 -17.05
CA PRO A 93 -16.90 15.54 -18.46
C PRO A 93 -15.88 16.12 -19.46
N PRO A 94 -15.31 17.33 -19.27
CA PRO A 94 -14.28 17.83 -20.19
C PRO A 94 -13.02 16.97 -20.25
N VAL A 95 -12.72 16.21 -19.19
CA VAL A 95 -11.59 15.28 -19.09
C VAL A 95 -11.98 13.87 -19.55
N ARG A 96 -13.28 13.59 -19.72
CA ARG A 96 -13.84 12.33 -20.22
C ARG A 96 -14.91 12.58 -21.30
N PRO A 97 -14.54 13.18 -22.45
CA PRO A 97 -15.49 13.70 -23.43
C PRO A 97 -16.22 12.56 -24.17
N SER A 98 -17.56 12.62 -24.24
CA SER A 98 -18.33 11.69 -25.06
C SER A 98 -18.29 12.09 -26.54
N ILE A 99 -18.18 11.11 -27.44
CA ILE A 99 -18.36 11.31 -28.88
C ILE A 99 -19.81 11.05 -29.28
N ALA A 100 -20.41 11.99 -30.00
CA ALA A 100 -21.67 11.77 -30.71
C ALA A 100 -21.39 11.81 -32.20
N VAL A 101 -21.83 10.79 -32.95
CA VAL A 101 -21.80 10.85 -34.40
C VAL A 101 -22.99 11.70 -34.83
N ASP A 102 -22.71 12.84 -35.45
CA ASP A 102 -23.70 13.83 -35.81
C ASP A 102 -24.72 13.24 -36.80
N GLY A 103 -25.99 13.22 -36.40
CA GLY A 103 -27.06 12.60 -37.18
C GLY A 103 -28.13 11.91 -36.35
N GLY A 104 -28.84 12.67 -35.50
CA GLY A 104 -30.22 12.45 -34.98
C GLY A 104 -30.56 11.18 -34.19
N ASN A 105 -29.99 10.03 -34.55
CA ASN A 105 -30.20 8.68 -34.03
C ASN A 105 -28.87 7.90 -33.89
N GLY A 106 -27.72 8.55 -34.05
CA GLY A 106 -26.39 7.92 -34.01
C GLY A 106 -26.02 7.40 -32.62
N MET A 107 -25.36 6.23 -32.57
CA MET A 107 -24.84 5.63 -31.35
C MET A 107 -23.88 6.60 -30.65
N ARG A 108 -24.17 6.93 -29.38
CA ARG A 108 -23.30 7.73 -28.53
C ARG A 108 -22.17 6.83 -27.98
N GLY A 109 -20.92 7.20 -28.28
CA GLY A 109 -19.74 6.56 -27.70
C GLY A 109 -19.26 7.37 -26.50
N GLU A 110 -19.12 6.74 -25.34
CA GLU A 110 -18.53 7.40 -24.17
C GLU A 110 -16.99 7.32 -24.23
N ASP A 111 -16.30 8.15 -23.45
CA ASP A 111 -14.85 8.09 -23.31
C ASP A 111 -14.38 6.79 -22.63
N ASP A 112 -13.19 6.30 -22.96
CA ASP A 112 -12.59 5.09 -22.35
C ASP A 112 -12.45 5.20 -20.83
N LEU A 113 -12.17 6.39 -20.29
CA LEU A 113 -12.13 6.60 -18.84
C LEU A 113 -13.51 6.37 -18.23
N THR A 114 -14.58 6.79 -18.91
CA THR A 114 -15.95 6.56 -18.45
C THR A 114 -16.27 5.06 -18.39
N TYR A 115 -15.88 4.30 -19.42
CA TYR A 115 -16.06 2.85 -19.41
C TYR A 115 -15.28 2.17 -18.27
N LYS A 116 -14.00 2.53 -18.08
CA LYS A 116 -13.18 1.93 -17.02
C LYS A 116 -13.63 2.31 -15.61
N LEU A 117 -14.11 3.53 -15.41
CA LEU A 117 -14.74 3.93 -14.15
C LEU A 117 -16.02 3.09 -13.89
N GLY A 118 -16.80 2.80 -14.93
CA GLY A 118 -17.94 1.90 -14.84
C GLY A 118 -17.54 0.49 -14.38
N ASP A 119 -16.48 -0.08 -14.94
CA ASP A 119 -15.92 -1.38 -14.54
C ASP A 119 -15.50 -1.38 -13.05
N ILE A 120 -14.79 -0.32 -12.61
CA ILE A 120 -14.33 -0.16 -11.21
C ILE A 120 -15.52 -0.09 -10.25
N ILE A 121 -16.54 0.71 -10.56
CA ILE A 121 -17.74 0.86 -9.72
C ILE A 121 -18.47 -0.48 -9.58
N ARG A 122 -18.62 -1.23 -10.68
CA ARG A 122 -19.26 -2.55 -10.66
C ARG A 122 -18.49 -3.54 -9.79
N ALA A 123 -17.17 -3.60 -9.95
CA ALA A 123 -16.33 -4.49 -9.15
C ALA A 123 -16.41 -4.14 -7.65
N ASN A 124 -16.36 -2.85 -7.30
CA ASN A 124 -16.50 -2.38 -5.91
C ASN A 124 -17.89 -2.72 -5.34
N GLY A 125 -18.95 -2.53 -6.12
CA GLY A 125 -20.31 -2.92 -5.73
C GLY A 125 -20.42 -4.41 -5.42
N ASN A 126 -19.88 -5.26 -6.29
CA ASN A 126 -19.88 -6.71 -6.08
C ASN A 126 -19.14 -7.11 -4.80
N VAL A 127 -17.96 -6.54 -4.54
CA VAL A 127 -17.20 -6.80 -3.31
C VAL A 127 -18.00 -6.41 -2.07
N ARG A 128 -18.62 -5.21 -2.07
CA ARG A 128 -19.45 -4.75 -0.96
C ARG A 128 -20.66 -5.64 -0.69
N THR A 129 -21.28 -6.18 -1.74
CA THR A 129 -22.39 -7.13 -1.58
C THR A 129 -21.89 -8.43 -0.95
N CYS A 130 -20.78 -8.99 -1.43
CA CYS A 130 -20.20 -10.20 -0.82
C CYS A 130 -19.84 -9.98 0.65
N GLU A 131 -19.23 -8.84 1.00
CA GLU A 131 -18.92 -8.52 2.40
C GLU A 131 -20.16 -8.43 3.29
N ALA A 132 -21.30 -8.02 2.74
CA ALA A 132 -22.57 -7.95 3.48
C ALA A 132 -23.28 -9.31 3.61
N GLU A 133 -23.05 -10.23 2.68
CA GLU A 133 -23.71 -11.54 2.62
C GLU A 133 -22.95 -12.65 3.37
N GLY A 134 -21.64 -12.48 3.61
CA GLY A 134 -20.79 -13.40 4.39
C GLY A 134 -19.92 -14.30 3.52
#